data_AF-A0A2M7PBB5-F1
#
_entry.id   AF-A0A2M7PBB5-F1
#
_cell.length_a   1.000
_cell.length_b   1.000
_cell.length_c   1.000
_cell.angle_alpha   90.00
_cell.angle_beta   90.00
_cell.angle_gamma   90.00
#
_symmetry.space_group_name_H-M   'P 1'
#
loop_
_entity.id
_entity.type
_entity.pdbx_description
1 polymer ?
#
loop_
_entity_poly.entity_id
_entity_poly.type
_entity_poly.pdbx_seq_one_letter_code
_entity_poly.pdbx_strand_id
1 'polypeptide(L)' 'MRRICCVCLKIKSEHGGWEKAGNVKGDELSHGYCPRCYRRLVDTLPADIFAERYRSVAH' A
#
# COMPACT_ATOMS: atom_id res chain seq x y z
N MET A 1 -9.09 -5.60 11.97
CA MET A 1 -8.13 -6.26 11.06
C MET A 1 -6.89 -5.38 10.91
N ARG A 2 -5.70 -5.91 11.20
CA ARG A 2 -4.45 -5.19 10.95
C ARG A 2 -4.03 -5.37 9.50
N ARG A 3 -3.45 -4.33 8.89
CA ARG A 3 -3.01 -4.36 7.49
C ARG A 3 -1.49 -4.50 7.41
N ILE A 4 -0.99 -5.49 6.68
CA ILE A 4 0.44 -5.66 6.40
C ILE A 4 0.78 -5.11 5.00
N CYS A 5 1.94 -4.46 4.89
CA CYS A 5 2.47 -4.02 3.62
C CYS A 5 3.13 -5.19 2.88
N CYS A 6 2.69 -5.48 1.66
CA CYS A 6 3.24 -6.57 0.84
C CYS A 6 4.72 -6.40 0.46
N VAL A 7 5.25 -5.18 0.56
CA VAL A 7 6.60 -4.85 0.09
C VAL A 7 7.60 -4.81 1.24
N CYS A 8 7.27 -4.12 2.34
CA CYS A 8 8.20 -3.91 3.45
C CYS A 8 7.80 -4.64 4.74
N LEU A 9 6.71 -5.41 4.70
CA LEU A 9 6.16 -6.20 5.81
C LEU A 9 5.84 -5.41 7.09
N LYS A 10 5.80 -4.08 6.98
CA LYS A 10 5.32 -3.21 8.06
C LYS A 10 3.82 -3.38 8.25
N ILE A 11 3.38 -3.30 9.49
CA ILE A 11 1.97 -3.39 9.86
C ILE A 11 1.45 -1.99 10.18
N LYS A 12 0.23 -1.69 9.75
CA LYS A 12 -0.47 -0.47 10.10
C LYS A 12 -0.89 -0.54 11.57
N SER A 13 -0.36 0.38 12.38
CA SER A 13 -0.74 0.56 13.77
C SER A 13 -2.16 1.09 13.87
N GLU A 14 -2.80 0.91 15.03
CA GLU A 14 -4.14 1.47 15.28
C GLU A 14 -4.13 3.01 15.21
N HIS A 15 -3.01 3.64 15.56
CA HIS A 15 -2.81 5.09 15.48
C HIS A 15 -2.47 5.60 14.06
N GLY A 16 -2.52 4.75 13.04
CA GLY A 16 -2.32 5.14 11.64
C GLY A 16 -0.86 5.14 11.16
N GLY A 17 0.10 4.82 12.03
CA GLY A 17 1.51 4.64 11.70
C GLY A 17 1.79 3.31 11.00
N TRP A 18 2.99 3.16 10.43
CA TRP A 18 3.47 1.89 9.86
C TRP A 18 4.74 1.46 10.58
N GLU A 19 4.63 0.39 11.36
CA GLU A 19 5.70 -0.12 12.23
C GLU A 19 6.17 -1.51 11.78
N LYS A 20 7.37 -1.92 12.21
CA LYS A 20 7.86 -3.27 11.91
C LYS A 20 6.91 -4.27 12.55
N ALA A 21 6.57 -5.33 11.83
CA ALA A 21 5.81 -6.43 12.41
C ALA A 21 6.57 -6.98 13.63
N GLY A 22 5.95 -6.90 14.80
CA GLY A 22 6.36 -7.72 15.94
C GLY A 22 6.00 -9.19 15.72
N ASN A 23 6.04 -9.99 16.78
CA ASN A 23 5.54 -11.36 16.75
C ASN A 23 4.01 -11.36 16.62
N VAL A 24 3.51 -11.24 15.39
CA VAL A 24 2.08 -11.25 15.11
C VAL A 24 1.65 -12.70 14.92
N LYS A 25 1.36 -13.40 16.03
CA LYS A 25 0.76 -14.72 16.02
C LYS A 25 -0.74 -14.59 16.31
N GLY A 26 -1.56 -15.10 15.40
CA GLY A 26 -3.00 -15.29 15.64
C GLY A 26 -3.93 -14.20 15.10
N ASP A 27 -3.41 -13.13 14.49
CA ASP A 27 -4.25 -12.09 13.88
C ASP A 27 -4.47 -12.33 12.39
N GLU A 28 -5.72 -12.23 11.95
CA GLU A 28 -6.07 -12.11 10.53
C GLU A 28 -5.51 -10.79 9.97
N LEU A 29 -4.52 -10.91 9.07
CA LEU A 29 -3.86 -9.79 8.42
C LEU A 29 -4.43 -9.58 7.01
N SER A 30 -4.91 -8.37 6.75
CA SER A 30 -5.22 -7.94 5.39
C SER A 30 -3.97 -7.42 4.69
N HIS A 31 -3.85 -7.66 3.39
CA HIS A 31 -2.70 -7.22 2.59
C HIS A 31 -2.92 -5.83 1.99
N GLY A 32 -1.85 -5.06 1.77
CA GLY A 32 -1.90 -3.77 1.08
C GLY A 32 -0.53 -3.10 0.92
N TYR A 33 -0.51 -1.79 0.67
CA TYR A 33 0.72 -1.01 0.51
C TYR A 33 0.80 0.10 1.56
N CYS A 34 1.98 0.29 2.15
CA CYS A 34 2.26 1.49 2.93
C CYS A 34 2.49 2.69 1.99
N PRO A 35 2.26 3.93 2.44
CA PRO A 35 2.39 5.12 1.60
C PRO A 35 3.74 5.22 0.89
N ARG A 36 4.83 4.83 1.56
CA ARG A 36 6.18 4.86 0.97
C ARG A 36 6.34 3.85 -0.17
N CYS A 37 5.86 2.62 0.01
CA CYS A 37 5.96 1.58 -1.02
C CYS A 37 4.98 1.83 -2.17
N TYR A 38 3.79 2.35 -1.88
CA TYR A 38 2.83 2.75 -2.91
C TYR A 38 3.39 3.86 -3.79
N ARG A 39 3.97 4.92 -3.18
CA ARG A 39 4.59 6.01 -3.93
C ARG A 39 5.72 5.52 -4.83
N ARG A 40 6.62 4.67 -4.32
CA ARG A 40 7.67 4.06 -5.14
C ARG A 40 7.12 3.27 -6.33
N LEU A 41 6.05 2.49 -6.12
CA LEU A 41 5.41 1.75 -7.20
C LEU A 41 4.88 2.72 -8.27
N VAL A 42 4.12 3.73 -7.84
CA VAL A 42 3.58 4.78 -8.73
C VAL A 42 4.69 5.51 -9.49
N ASP A 43 5.78 5.88 -8.83
CA ASP A 43 6.92 6.58 -9.45
C ASP A 43 7.66 5.70 -10.48
N THR A 44 7.56 4.37 -10.38
CA THR A 44 8.14 3.44 -11.36
C THR A 44 7.22 3.13 -12.54
N LEU A 45 5.94 3.51 -12.47
CA LEU A 45 5.02 3.27 -13.56
C LEU A 45 5.29 4.28 -14.70
N PRO A 46 5.35 3.81 -15.94
CA PRO A 46 5.37 4.67 -17.11
C PRO A 46 4.24 5.72 -17.08
N ALA A 47 4.54 6.96 -17.48
CA ALA A 47 3.61 8.10 -17.37
C ALA A 47 2.34 7.94 -18.21
N ASP A 48 2.40 7.13 -19.26
CA ASP A 48 1.30 6.75 -20.15
C ASP A 48 0.25 5.88 -19.45
N ILE A 49 0.60 5.10 -18.41
CA ILE A 49 -0.36 4.31 -17.62
C ILE A 49 -1.39 5.22 -16.91
N PHE A 50 -1.00 6.43 -16.51
CA PHE A 50 -1.92 7.39 -15.88
C PHE A 50 -2.71 8.19 -16.91
N ALA A 51 -2.18 8.39 -18.11
CA ALA A 51 -2.82 9.14 -19.17
C ALA A 51 -4.07 8.44 -19.73
N GLU A 52 -4.08 7.11 -19.80
CA GLU A 52 -5.19 6.35 -20.35
C GLU A 52 -6.41 6.33 -19.41
N ARG A 53 -6.17 6.27 -18.09
CA ARG A 53 -7.22 6.09 -17.09
C ARG A 53 -7.94 7.39 -16.69
N TYR A 54 -7.33 8.56 -16.85
CA TYR A 54 -8.02 9.84 -16.63
C TYR A 54 -8.87 10.28 -17.83
N ARG A 55 -8.56 9.78 -19.04
CA ARG A 55 -9.33 10.10 -20.25
C ARG A 55 -10.71 9.42 -20.26
N SER A 56 -10.88 8.28 -19.58
CA SER A 56 -12.14 7.52 -19.53
C SER A 56 -13.11 7.93 -18.41
N VAL A 57 -12.75 8.87 -17.54
CA VAL A 57 -13.62 9.36 -16.43
C VAL A 57 -14.18 10.77 -16.72
N ALA A 58 -13.85 11.33 -17.89
CA ALA A 58 -14.28 12.66 -18.33
C ALA A 58 -15.46 12.64 -19.31
N HIS A 59 -16.25 11.55 -19.34
CA HIS A 59 -17.47 11.43 -20.14
C HIS A 59 -18.71 11.30 -19.26
#